data_AF-A0A380D9G0-F1
#
_entry.id   AF-A0A380D9G0-F1
#
_cell.length_a   1.000
_cell.length_b   1.000
_cell.length_c   1.000
_cell.angle_alpha   90.00
_cell.angle_beta   90.00
_cell.angle_gamma   90.00
#
_symmetry.space_group_name_H-M   'P 1'
#
loop_
_entity.id
_entity.type
_entity.pdbx_description
1 polymer ?
#
loop_
_entity_poly.entity_id
_entity_poly.type
_entity_poly.pdbx_seq_one_letter_code
_entity_poly.pdbx_strand_id
1 'polypeptide(L)'
;MAPEKEEETPYMIPLKNGVYDIKQQTLLPHSPELIFTARFNVNYDTDAKSDIVTETLFTIANEDTEVVEMFTQIFGYLLFKQNFIGKSFLFVGSGGNGKSLLLRMMQALVGNENTSSVFAGINRTI
;
A
#
# COMPACT_ATOMS: atom_id res chain seq x y z
N MET A 1 -30.34 15.81 15.49
CA MET A 1 -29.66 15.33 14.27
C MET A 1 -28.20 15.19 14.62
N ALA A 2 -27.60 14.00 14.42
CA ALA A 2 -26.14 13.89 14.49
C ALA A 2 -25.54 14.73 13.36
N PRO A 3 -24.43 15.46 13.58
CA PRO A 3 -23.78 16.18 12.49
C PRO A 3 -23.38 15.18 11.42
N GLU A 4 -23.84 15.42 10.19
CA GLU A 4 -23.38 14.72 8.99
C GLU A 4 -21.94 15.17 8.76
N LYS A 5 -21.00 14.23 8.89
CA LYS A 5 -19.59 14.52 9.06
C LYS A 5 -18.91 13.72 7.96
N GLU A 6 -18.37 14.43 6.97
CA GLU A 6 -17.86 13.85 5.73
C GLU A 6 -16.50 13.16 5.95
N GLU A 7 -16.18 12.20 5.10
CA GLU A 7 -14.88 11.51 5.13
C GLU A 7 -13.76 12.43 4.66
N GLU A 8 -12.61 12.35 5.33
CA GLU A 8 -11.46 13.20 5.02
C GLU A 8 -10.87 12.93 3.63
N THR A 9 -10.17 13.96 3.12
CA THR A 9 -9.57 13.91 1.79
C THR A 9 -8.59 12.75 1.64
N PRO A 10 -8.35 12.24 0.40
CA PRO A 10 -7.44 11.11 0.16
C PRO A 10 -5.99 11.37 0.53
N TYR A 11 -5.63 12.64 0.74
CA TYR A 11 -4.29 13.08 1.14
C TYR A 11 -4.01 12.87 2.62
N MET A 12 -5.02 12.48 3.40
CA MET A 12 -4.87 12.08 4.80
C MET A 12 -4.90 10.56 4.90
N ILE A 13 -3.77 9.98 5.29
CA ILE A 13 -3.59 8.54 5.45
C ILE A 13 -3.75 8.20 6.94
N PRO A 14 -4.81 7.49 7.35
CA PRO A 14 -5.00 7.06 8.73
C PRO A 14 -4.10 5.86 9.04
N LEU A 15 -3.08 6.08 9.87
CA LEU A 15 -2.09 5.10 10.30
C LEU A 15 -2.31 4.71 11.78
N LYS A 16 -1.55 3.74 12.28
CA LYS A 16 -1.70 3.25 13.65
C LYS A 16 -1.34 4.34 14.69
N ASN A 17 -0.27 5.09 14.46
CA ASN A 17 0.25 6.11 15.37
C ASN A 17 -0.24 7.54 15.08
N GLY A 18 -1.10 7.75 14.08
CA GLY A 18 -1.65 9.07 13.76
C GLY A 18 -2.27 9.12 12.37
N VAL A 19 -2.49 10.33 11.87
CA VAL A 19 -2.95 10.59 10.50
C VAL A 19 -1.84 11.31 9.77
N TYR A 20 -1.32 10.72 8.71
CA TYR A 20 -0.27 11.33 7.90
C TYR A 20 -0.88 12.21 6.81
N ASP A 21 -0.57 13.51 6.81
CA ASP A 21 -0.95 14.45 5.76
C ASP A 21 0.15 14.47 4.69
N ILE A 22 -0.15 13.95 3.51
CA ILE A 22 0.78 13.89 2.38
C ILE A 22 1.18 15.28 1.89
N LYS A 23 0.26 16.27 1.95
CA LYS A 23 0.53 17.63 1.44
C LYS A 23 1.45 18.40 2.37
N GLN A 24 1.27 18.23 3.67
CA GLN A 24 2.10 18.89 4.68
C GLN A 24 3.34 18.09 5.06
N GLN A 25 3.37 16.79 4.73
CA GLN A 25 4.39 15.84 5.14
C GLN A 25 4.53 15.75 6.67
N THR A 26 3.40 15.75 7.38
CA THR A 26 3.35 15.74 8.84
C THR A 26 2.46 14.61 9.37
N LEU A 27 2.82 14.07 10.54
CA LEU A 27 2.00 13.13 11.27
C LEU A 27 1.17 13.89 12.32
N LEU A 28 -0.14 13.92 12.13
CA LEU A 28 -1.10 14.53 13.04
C LEU A 28 -1.60 13.50 14.07
N PRO A 29 -1.91 13.91 15.31
CA PRO A 29 -2.56 13.04 16.28
C PRO A 29 -3.96 12.67 15.81
N HIS A 30 -4.47 11.52 16.26
CA HIS A 30 -5.86 11.14 16.04
C HIS A 30 -6.80 12.16 16.69
N SER A 31 -7.83 12.56 15.95
CA SER A 31 -8.89 13.46 16.42
C SER A 31 -10.25 12.90 16.04
N PRO A 32 -11.27 12.95 16.91
CA PRO A 32 -12.67 12.62 16.57
C PRO A 32 -13.27 13.53 15.50
N GLU A 33 -12.59 14.61 15.13
CA GLU A 33 -12.96 15.49 14.02
C GLU A 33 -12.61 14.87 12.66
N LEU A 34 -11.55 14.07 12.59
CA LEU A 34 -11.09 13.41 11.37
C LEU A 34 -11.84 12.09 11.20
N ILE A 35 -12.58 11.94 10.11
CA ILE A 35 -13.35 10.73 9.81
C ILE A 35 -12.67 9.89 8.74
N PHE A 36 -12.50 8.60 9.06
CA PHE A 36 -11.97 7.59 8.15
C PHE A 36 -12.80 6.31 8.24
N THR A 37 -13.06 5.66 7.10
CA THR A 37 -13.75 4.37 7.03
C THR A 37 -12.82 3.15 7.17
N ALA A 38 -11.52 3.35 6.94
CA ALA A 38 -10.47 2.35 7.08
C ALA A 38 -9.22 2.98 7.71
N ARG A 39 -8.37 2.15 8.33
CA ARG A 39 -7.09 2.54 8.91
C ARG A 39 -6.04 1.49 8.58
N PHE A 40 -4.82 1.92 8.31
CA PHE A 40 -3.67 1.03 8.15
C PHE A 40 -3.03 0.72 9.51
N ASN A 41 -2.77 -0.55 9.79
CA ASN A 41 -2.17 -1.00 11.05
C ASN A 41 -0.62 -0.89 11.06
N VAL A 42 -0.08 0.17 10.47
CA VAL A 42 1.36 0.45 10.39
C VAL A 42 1.66 1.79 11.04
N ASN A 43 2.86 1.91 11.65
CA ASN A 43 3.33 3.17 12.20
C ASN A 43 4.09 3.96 11.13
N TYR A 44 3.87 5.27 11.06
CA TYR A 44 4.77 6.17 10.36
C TYR A 44 6.04 6.41 11.19
N ASP A 45 7.19 6.30 10.56
CA ASP A 45 8.49 6.60 11.14
C ASP A 45 9.35 7.25 10.04
N THR A 46 9.82 8.47 10.30
CA THR A 46 10.61 9.27 9.35
C THR A 46 12.01 8.71 9.15
N ASP A 47 12.52 7.96 10.12
CA ASP A 47 13.87 7.40 10.12
C ASP A 47 13.87 5.92 9.71
N ALA A 48 12.70 5.36 9.38
CA ALA A 48 12.56 3.97 8.98
C ALA A 48 13.38 3.67 7.71
N LYS A 49 14.38 2.81 7.88
CA LYS A 49 15.19 2.23 6.80
C LYS A 49 15.28 0.73 7.01
N SER A 50 15.27 -0.02 5.92
CA SER A 50 15.41 -1.47 5.96
C SER A 50 16.18 -1.94 4.74
N ASP A 51 17.46 -2.26 4.96
CA ASP A 51 18.33 -2.78 3.91
C ASP A 51 17.76 -4.07 3.33
N ILE A 52 17.17 -4.93 4.17
CA ILE A 52 16.50 -6.15 3.76
C ILE A 52 15.37 -5.87 2.75
N VAL A 53 14.55 -4.85 2.98
CA VAL A 53 13.45 -4.50 2.07
C VAL A 53 14.01 -3.96 0.76
N THR A 54 15.00 -3.07 0.83
CA THR A 54 15.65 -2.49 -0.36
C THR A 54 16.30 -3.58 -1.22
N GLU A 55 17.11 -4.45 -0.62
CA GLU A 55 17.77 -5.57 -1.30
C GLU A 55 16.76 -6.57 -1.88
N THR A 56 15.68 -6.85 -1.14
CA THR A 56 14.62 -7.73 -1.62
C THR A 56 13.95 -7.15 -2.86
N LEU A 57 13.60 -5.85 -2.85
CA LEU A 57 13.00 -5.20 -4.01
C LEU A 57 13.95 -5.17 -5.20
N PHE A 58 15.23 -4.85 -4.97
CA PHE A 58 16.27 -4.86 -6.01
C PHE A 58 16.44 -6.25 -6.64
N THR A 59 16.44 -7.29 -5.80
CA THR A 59 16.51 -8.69 -6.26
C THR A 59 15.28 -9.09 -7.07
N ILE A 60 14.07 -8.76 -6.60
CA ILE A 60 12.81 -9.07 -7.31
C ILE A 60 12.75 -8.31 -8.65
N ALA A 61 13.29 -7.10 -8.68
CA ALA A 61 13.41 -6.27 -9.87
C ALA A 61 14.54 -6.69 -10.82
N ASN A 62 15.30 -7.75 -10.48
CA ASN A 62 16.48 -8.16 -11.27
C ASN A 62 17.46 -7.00 -11.50
N GLU A 63 17.74 -6.25 -10.43
CA GLU A 63 18.67 -5.12 -10.40
C GLU A 63 18.24 -3.93 -11.29
N ASP A 64 17.01 -3.94 -11.79
CA ASP A 64 16.43 -2.85 -12.57
C ASP A 64 15.85 -1.76 -11.65
N THR A 65 16.53 -0.62 -11.61
CA THR A 65 16.15 0.52 -10.76
C THR A 65 14.80 1.13 -11.15
N GLU A 66 14.43 1.13 -12.44
CA GLU A 66 13.14 1.66 -12.88
C GLU A 66 11.99 0.77 -12.38
N VAL A 67 12.21 -0.54 -12.34
CA VAL A 67 11.24 -1.50 -11.79
C VAL A 67 11.12 -1.35 -10.27
N VAL A 68 12.23 -1.10 -9.55
CA VAL A 68 12.18 -0.79 -8.11
C VAL A 68 11.39 0.49 -7.82
N GLU A 69 11.61 1.54 -8.61
CA GLU A 69 10.84 2.79 -8.50
C GLU A 69 9.36 2.54 -8.75
N MET A 70 9.02 1.76 -9.79
CA MET A 70 7.64 1.37 -10.07
C MET A 70 7.01 0.59 -8.91
N PHE A 71 7.71 -0.37 -8.30
CA PHE A 71 7.20 -1.07 -7.12
C PHE A 71 6.96 -0.11 -5.96
N THR A 72 7.88 0.81 -5.71
CA THR A 72 7.75 1.82 -4.65
C THR A 72 6.52 2.72 -4.89
N GLN A 73 6.27 3.12 -6.14
CA GLN A 73 5.06 3.85 -6.52
C GLN A 73 3.79 3.03 -6.31
N ILE A 74 3.82 1.72 -6.59
CA ILE A 74 2.69 0.82 -6.31
C ILE A 74 2.42 0.75 -4.80
N PHE A 75 3.44 0.63 -3.95
CA PHE A 75 3.27 0.65 -2.49
C PHE A 75 2.63 1.97 -2.02
N GLY A 76 3.10 3.12 -2.53
CA GLY A 76 2.50 4.42 -2.22
C GLY A 76 1.05 4.52 -2.72
N TYR A 77 0.77 3.99 -3.92
CA TYR A 77 -0.55 3.97 -4.50
C TYR A 77 -1.55 3.14 -3.67
N LEU A 78 -1.11 2.00 -3.12
CA LEU A 78 -1.94 1.16 -2.26
C LEU A 78 -2.36 1.84 -0.94
N LEU A 79 -1.58 2.82 -0.47
CA LEU A 79 -1.92 3.62 0.72
C LEU A 79 -2.86 4.79 0.39
N PHE A 80 -3.04 5.11 -0.89
CA PHE A 80 -3.89 6.21 -1.31
C PHE A 80 -5.35 5.74 -1.40
N LYS A 81 -6.25 6.45 -0.70
CA LYS A 81 -7.64 6.00 -0.53
C LYS A 81 -8.49 6.03 -1.81
N GLN A 82 -8.05 6.76 -2.84
CA GLN A 82 -8.74 6.82 -4.13
C GLN A 82 -8.01 5.99 -5.19
N ASN A 83 -8.76 5.16 -5.92
CA ASN A 83 -8.26 4.46 -7.10
C ASN A 83 -8.22 5.41 -8.32
N PHE A 84 -7.48 6.51 -8.22
CA PHE A 84 -7.47 7.58 -9.24
C PHE A 84 -6.83 7.14 -10.57
N ILE A 85 -5.94 6.15 -10.53
CA ILE A 85 -5.30 5.60 -11.74
C ILE A 85 -6.29 4.69 -12.47
N GLY A 86 -7.20 4.02 -11.75
CA GLY A 86 -8.18 3.10 -12.33
C GLY A 86 -7.54 1.92 -13.07
N LYS A 87 -6.39 1.45 -12.59
CA LYS A 87 -5.62 0.34 -13.19
C LYS A 87 -5.41 -0.78 -12.19
N SER A 88 -5.07 -1.94 -12.73
CA SER A 88 -4.67 -3.11 -11.96
C SER A 88 -3.28 -3.55 -12.39
N PHE A 89 -2.46 -3.98 -11.43
CA PHE A 89 -1.11 -4.46 -11.67
C PHE A 89 -1.12 -5.99 -11.77
N LEU A 90 -0.64 -6.54 -12.88
CA LEU A 90 -0.52 -7.97 -13.08
C LEU A 90 0.94 -8.38 -13.07
N PHE A 91 1.34 -9.15 -12.06
CA PHE A 91 2.71 -9.66 -11.94
C PHE A 91 2.83 -11.01 -12.66
N VAL A 92 3.22 -10.99 -13.93
CA VAL A 92 3.38 -12.19 -14.76
C VAL A 92 4.83 -12.67 -14.75
N GLY A 93 5.05 -13.97 -14.74
CA GLY A 93 6.34 -14.60 -15.00
C GLY A 93 6.39 -16.04 -14.50
N SER A 94 7.50 -16.73 -14.77
CA SER A 94 7.74 -18.06 -14.23
C SER A 94 7.74 -18.04 -12.70
N GLY A 95 7.41 -19.20 -12.10
CA GLY A 95 7.48 -19.37 -10.66
C GLY A 95 8.91 -19.15 -10.15
N GLY A 96 9.05 -18.69 -8.91
CA GLY A 96 10.35 -18.52 -8.24
C GLY A 96 10.92 -17.10 -8.22
N ASN A 97 10.39 -16.16 -9.01
CA ASN A 97 10.97 -14.80 -9.14
C ASN A 97 10.50 -13.82 -8.04
N GLY A 98 10.18 -14.29 -6.84
CA GLY A 98 9.80 -13.42 -5.72
C GLY A 98 8.46 -12.68 -5.82
N LYS A 99 7.63 -12.91 -6.84
CA LYS A 99 6.30 -12.26 -7.00
C LYS A 99 5.39 -12.49 -5.80
N SER A 100 5.34 -13.72 -5.28
CA SER A 100 4.56 -14.04 -4.08
C SER A 100 5.09 -13.32 -2.84
N LEU A 101 6.39 -13.06 -2.76
CA LEU A 101 6.99 -12.28 -1.68
C LEU A 101 6.59 -10.81 -1.81
N LEU A 102 6.67 -10.23 -3.02
CA LEU A 102 6.22 -8.86 -3.29
C LEU A 102 4.76 -8.65 -2.89
N LEU A 103 3.86 -9.57 -3.30
CA LEU A 103 2.46 -9.52 -2.92
C LEU A 103 2.27 -9.64 -1.39
N ARG A 104 3.03 -10.49 -0.72
CA ARG A 104 3.00 -10.59 0.76
C ARG A 104 3.48 -9.31 1.44
N MET A 105 4.50 -8.63 0.90
CA MET A 105 4.94 -7.33 1.40
C MET A 105 3.85 -6.28 1.25
N MET A 106 3.17 -6.24 0.09
CA MET A 106 2.03 -5.34 -0.13
C MET A 106 0.89 -5.61 0.84
N GLN A 107 0.54 -6.89 1.04
CA GLN A 107 -0.48 -7.31 2.02
C GLN A 107 -0.09 -6.95 3.45
N ALA A 108 1.18 -7.09 3.82
CA ALA A 108 1.67 -6.70 5.13
C ALA A 108 1.60 -5.18 5.36
N LEU A 109 1.80 -4.38 4.30
CA LEU A 109 1.68 -2.92 4.38
C LEU A 109 0.23 -2.48 4.56
N VAL A 110 -0.70 -2.99 3.74
CA VAL A 110 -2.10 -2.55 3.79
C VAL A 110 -2.88 -3.24 4.91
N GLY A 111 -2.43 -4.42 5.37
CA GLY A 111 -3.12 -5.24 6.34
C GLY A 111 -4.06 -6.27 5.69
N ASN A 112 -4.28 -7.37 6.40
CA ASN A 112 -5.20 -8.43 5.95
C ASN A 112 -6.65 -7.93 5.89
N GLU A 113 -7.01 -7.00 6.78
CA GLU A 113 -8.30 -6.31 6.81
C GLU A 113 -8.60 -5.52 5.53
N ASN A 114 -7.57 -5.07 4.82
CA ASN A 114 -7.67 -4.34 3.55
C ASN A 114 -7.30 -5.23 2.34
N THR A 115 -7.20 -6.55 2.54
CA THR A 115 -6.82 -7.51 1.49
C THR A 115 -7.96 -8.52 1.27
N SER A 116 -8.29 -8.77 -0.01
CA SER A 116 -9.14 -9.88 -0.40
C SER A 116 -8.42 -10.77 -1.42
N SER A 117 -8.50 -12.08 -1.21
CA SER A 117 -7.93 -13.08 -2.13
C SER A 117 -9.05 -13.77 -2.89
N VAL A 118 -9.09 -13.57 -4.21
CA VAL A 118 -10.00 -14.29 -5.10
C VAL A 118 -9.19 -15.27 -5.94
N PHE A 119 -9.61 -16.52 -5.96
CA PHE A 119 -9.06 -17.50 -6.90
C PHE A 119 -9.63 -17.23 -8.29
N ALA A 120 -8.83 -16.60 -9.16
CA ALA A 120 -9.14 -16.53 -10.57
C ALA A 120 -8.79 -17.87 -11.21
N GLY A 121 -9.78 -18.75 -11.39
CA GLY A 121 -9.64 -20.01 -12.10
C GLY A 121 -9.36 -19.77 -13.57
N ILE A 122 -8.09 -19.59 -13.94
CA ILE A 122 -7.68 -19.52 -15.35
C ILE A 122 -7.58 -20.96 -15.85
N ASN A 123 -8.67 -21.49 -16.43
CA ASN A 123 -8.64 -22.77 -17.13
C ASN A 123 -7.67 -22.66 -18.30
N ARG A 124 -6.51 -23.30 -18.20
CA ARG A 124 -5.65 -23.56 -19.34
C ARG A 124 -6.29 -24.68 -20.17
N THR A 125 -7.11 -24.32 -21.15
CA THR A 125 -7.43 -25.23 -22.24
C THR A 125 -6.18 -25.33 -23.11
N ILE A 126 -5.50 -26.48 -23.04
CA ILE A 126 -4.57 -26.96 -24.07
C ILE A 126 -5.36 -27.66 -25.18
#